data_AF-A0A7Z9HE27-F1
#
_entry.id   AF-A0A7Z9HE27-F1
#
_cell.length_a   1.000
_cell.length_b   1.000
_cell.length_c   1.000
_cell.angle_alpha   90.00
_cell.angle_beta   90.00
_cell.angle_gamma   90.00
#
_symmetry.space_group_name_H-M   'P 1'
#
loop_
_entity.id
_entity.type
_entity.pdbx_description
1 polymer ?
#
loop_
_entity_poly.entity_id
_entity_poly.type
_entity_poly.pdbx_seq_one_letter_code
_entity_poly.pdbx_strand_id
1 'polypeptide(L)'
;MKQIKKVAALTVLLSFCFFVSSSLADSEGIIKYRKNVMKSSGGHMGAIVDILKNDLPLQAHILDHARSINQNSKMILEMFPIGSGLGDTKAKPAIWENWSKYESAVNAF
;
A
#
# COMPACT_ATOMS: atom_id res chain seq x y z
N MET A 1 7.08 -54.45 -4.32
CA MET A 1 7.70 -53.36 -3.55
C MET A 1 8.01 -52.07 -4.35
N LYS A 2 7.69 -51.97 -5.65
CA LYS A 2 7.97 -50.75 -6.46
C LYS A 2 6.81 -49.73 -6.55
N GLN A 3 5.59 -50.10 -6.18
CA GLN A 3 4.41 -49.21 -6.26
C GLN A 3 4.09 -48.46 -4.95
N ILE A 4 4.62 -48.91 -3.80
CA ILE A 4 4.33 -48.30 -2.49
C ILE A 4 5.12 -46.99 -2.29
N LYS A 5 6.26 -46.83 -3.00
CA LYS A 5 7.11 -45.63 -2.88
C LYS A 5 6.58 -44.41 -3.65
N LYS A 6 5.63 -44.57 -4.56
CA LYS A 6 5.06 -43.44 -5.34
C LYS A 6 3.90 -42.74 -4.62
N VAL A 7 3.30 -43.38 -3.63
CA VAL A 7 2.15 -42.81 -2.88
C VAL A 7 2.62 -41.85 -1.77
N ALA A 8 3.86 -41.97 -1.32
CA ALA A 8 4.43 -41.11 -0.28
C ALA A 8 4.89 -39.72 -0.78
N ALA A 9 4.91 -39.49 -2.11
CA ALA A 9 5.39 -38.24 -2.69
C ALA A 9 4.25 -37.25 -3.05
N LEU A 10 2.98 -37.60 -2.80
CA LEU A 10 1.82 -36.79 -3.23
C LEU A 10 1.05 -36.13 -2.07
N THR A 11 1.45 -36.34 -0.82
CA THR A 11 0.73 -35.80 0.35
C THR A 11 1.40 -34.57 1.01
N VAL A 12 2.58 -34.14 0.54
CA VAL A 12 3.29 -32.99 1.13
C VAL A 12 2.90 -31.65 0.46
N LEU A 13 2.23 -31.67 -0.70
CA LEU A 13 1.87 -30.43 -1.41
C LEU A 13 0.51 -29.82 -0.99
N LEU A 14 -0.20 -30.43 -0.04
CA LEU A 14 -1.55 -30.02 0.35
C LEU A 14 -1.63 -29.44 1.77
N SER A 15 -0.61 -28.71 2.21
CA SER A 15 -0.60 -28.08 3.55
C SER A 15 -0.34 -26.57 3.54
N PHE A 16 -0.35 -25.90 2.38
CA PHE A 16 -0.13 -24.45 2.32
C PHE A 16 -1.40 -23.59 2.38
N CYS A 17 -2.59 -24.19 2.59
CA CYS A 17 -3.86 -23.46 2.45
C CYS A 17 -4.53 -23.01 3.77
N PHE A 18 -3.83 -22.99 4.91
CA PHE A 18 -4.47 -22.69 6.21
C PHE A 18 -3.88 -21.50 6.98
N PHE A 19 -3.74 -20.33 6.35
CA PHE A 19 -3.55 -19.06 7.08
C PHE A 19 -4.32 -17.85 6.49
N VAL A 20 -5.30 -18.02 5.60
CA VAL A 20 -5.96 -16.87 4.93
C VAL A 20 -7.17 -16.31 5.67
N SER A 21 -7.66 -16.91 6.75
CA SER A 21 -8.91 -16.45 7.37
C SER A 21 -8.75 -15.23 8.29
N SER A 22 -7.54 -14.91 8.76
CA SER A 22 -7.28 -13.77 9.65
C SER A 22 -6.93 -12.47 8.92
N SER A 23 -6.96 -12.44 7.59
CA SER A 23 -6.28 -11.37 6.81
C SER A 23 -7.19 -10.37 6.08
N LEU A 24 -8.46 -10.70 5.81
CA LEU A 24 -9.29 -9.85 4.94
C LEU A 24 -9.87 -8.62 5.64
N ALA A 25 -10.36 -8.75 6.88
CA ALA A 25 -10.86 -7.61 7.64
C ALA A 25 -9.72 -6.62 7.98
N ASP A 26 -8.56 -7.15 8.36
CA ASP A 26 -7.34 -6.37 8.55
C ASP A 26 -6.88 -5.73 7.22
N SER A 27 -7.05 -6.42 6.09
CA SER A 27 -6.77 -5.85 4.76
C SER A 27 -7.72 -4.72 4.40
N GLU A 28 -9.02 -4.79 4.72
CA GLU A 28 -9.97 -3.72 4.44
C GLU A 28 -9.61 -2.47 5.25
N GLY A 29 -9.29 -2.65 6.54
CA GLY A 29 -8.83 -1.58 7.43
C GLY A 29 -7.59 -0.86 6.88
N ILE A 30 -6.54 -1.61 6.50
CA ILE A 30 -5.31 -1.00 5.98
C ILE A 30 -5.51 -0.39 4.58
N ILE A 31 -6.36 -0.99 3.74
CA ILE A 31 -6.74 -0.43 2.42
C ILE A 31 -7.46 0.90 2.60
N LYS A 32 -8.42 0.98 3.53
CA LYS A 32 -9.13 2.21 3.85
C LYS A 32 -8.18 3.27 4.40
N TYR A 33 -7.29 2.87 5.31
CA TYR A 33 -6.28 3.76 5.89
C TYR A 33 -5.37 4.37 4.81
N ARG A 34 -4.76 3.55 3.94
CA ARG A 34 -3.87 4.06 2.88
C ARG A 34 -4.61 4.95 1.88
N LYS A 35 -5.86 4.63 1.54
CA LYS A 35 -6.71 5.48 0.70
C LYS A 35 -6.92 6.86 1.35
N ASN A 36 -7.18 6.92 2.65
CA ASN A 36 -7.36 8.18 3.38
C ASN A 36 -6.08 9.02 3.40
N VAL A 37 -4.92 8.42 3.67
CA VAL A 37 -3.66 9.15 3.68
C VAL A 37 -3.31 9.68 2.29
N MET A 38 -3.46 8.86 1.25
CA MET A 38 -3.23 9.30 -0.14
C MET A 38 -4.21 10.41 -0.56
N LYS A 39 -5.48 10.32 -0.12
CA LYS A 39 -6.48 11.37 -0.35
C LYS A 39 -6.11 12.68 0.36
N SER A 40 -5.61 12.61 1.58
CA SER A 40 -5.09 13.77 2.34
C SER A 40 -3.92 14.43 1.59
N SER A 41 -2.93 13.66 1.14
CA SER A 41 -1.81 14.20 0.34
C SER A 41 -2.29 14.90 -0.94
N GLY A 42 -3.24 14.28 -1.66
CA GLY A 42 -3.86 14.91 -2.83
C GLY A 42 -4.65 16.19 -2.50
N GLY A 43 -5.31 16.25 -1.35
CA GLY A 43 -5.99 17.45 -0.84
C GLY A 43 -5.02 18.58 -0.52
N HIS A 44 -3.90 18.28 0.15
CA HIS A 44 -2.84 19.28 0.41
C HIS A 44 -2.23 19.83 -0.88
N MET A 45 -1.97 18.97 -1.87
CA MET A 45 -1.50 19.41 -3.18
C MET A 45 -2.55 20.27 -3.89
N GLY A 46 -3.83 19.90 -3.82
CA GLY A 46 -4.93 20.70 -4.35
C GLY A 46 -4.97 22.10 -3.74
N ALA A 47 -4.82 22.23 -2.42
CA ALA A 47 -4.77 23.52 -1.75
C ALA A 47 -3.56 24.38 -2.18
N ILE A 48 -2.39 23.77 -2.39
CA ILE A 48 -1.23 24.47 -2.96
C ILE A 48 -1.57 24.98 -4.36
N VAL A 49 -2.17 24.14 -5.21
CA VAL A 49 -2.59 24.53 -6.57
C VAL A 49 -3.62 25.66 -6.52
N ASP A 50 -4.59 25.63 -5.60
CA ASP A 50 -5.61 26.67 -5.47
C ASP A 50 -5.00 28.01 -5.06
N ILE A 51 -4.03 28.00 -4.12
CA ILE A 51 -3.30 29.21 -3.73
C ILE A 51 -2.57 29.82 -4.94
N LEU A 52 -1.83 28.99 -5.68
CA LEU A 52 -1.02 29.44 -6.81
C LEU A 52 -1.86 29.86 -8.02
N LYS A 53 -2.87 29.07 -8.37
CA LYS A 53 -3.68 29.26 -9.58
C LYS A 53 -4.62 30.45 -9.46
N ASN A 54 -5.15 30.70 -8.26
CA ASN A 54 -6.13 31.77 -8.03
C ASN A 54 -5.51 33.01 -7.35
N ASP A 55 -4.19 33.06 -7.20
CA ASP A 55 -3.45 34.16 -6.55
C ASP A 55 -4.03 34.53 -5.17
N LEU A 56 -4.33 33.52 -4.35
CA LEU A 56 -4.92 33.74 -3.03
C LEU A 56 -3.86 34.36 -2.10
N PRO A 57 -4.22 35.31 -1.22
CA PRO A 57 -3.29 35.94 -0.26
C PRO A 57 -2.97 35.01 0.93
N LEU A 58 -2.54 33.77 0.65
CA LEU A 58 -2.35 32.66 1.59
C LEU A 58 -1.03 31.91 1.34
N GLN A 59 -0.02 32.55 0.73
CA GLN A 59 1.26 31.91 0.35
C GLN A 59 1.97 31.25 1.52
N ALA A 60 1.82 31.78 2.74
CA ALA A 60 2.38 31.18 3.95
C ALA A 60 1.87 29.75 4.21
N HIS A 61 0.66 29.40 3.77
CA HIS A 61 0.07 28.07 3.98
C HIS A 61 0.70 26.98 3.09
N ILE A 62 1.40 27.37 2.00
CA ILE A 62 2.06 26.42 1.09
C ILE A 62 3.04 25.54 1.86
N LEU A 63 3.80 26.14 2.79
CA LEU A 63 4.78 25.42 3.60
C LEU A 63 4.12 24.35 4.48
N ASP A 64 2.97 24.66 5.08
CA ASP A 64 2.27 23.72 5.95
C ASP A 64 1.64 22.57 5.15
N HIS A 65 1.07 22.84 3.98
CA HIS A 65 0.61 21.79 3.07
C HIS A 65 1.77 20.91 2.57
N ALA A 66 2.90 21.49 2.20
CA ALA A 66 4.08 20.74 1.78
C ALA A 66 4.63 19.84 2.90
N ARG A 67 4.67 20.36 4.13
CA ARG A 67 5.05 19.58 5.33
C ARG A 67 4.11 18.40 5.55
N SER A 68 2.80 18.58 5.40
CA SER A 68 1.84 17.48 5.54
C SER A 68 2.03 16.39 4.48
N ILE A 69 2.31 16.77 3.22
CA ILE A 69 2.63 15.80 2.17
C ILE A 69 3.90 14.99 2.52
N ASN A 70 4.95 15.68 2.99
CA ASN A 70 6.20 15.04 3.41
C ASN A 70 6.05 14.17 4.68
N GLN A 71 5.12 14.51 5.58
CA GLN A 71 4.80 13.65 6.72
C GLN A 71 4.07 12.38 6.25
N ASN A 72 3.11 12.54 5.33
CA ASN A 72 2.38 11.42 4.75
C ASN A 72 3.28 10.48 3.94
N SER A 73 4.28 11.00 3.20
CA SER A 73 5.18 10.17 2.38
C SER A 73 5.98 9.17 3.22
N LYS A 74 6.40 9.57 4.43
CA LYS A 74 7.18 8.72 5.34
C LYS A 74 6.45 7.49 5.84
N MET A 75 5.12 7.50 5.81
CA MET A 75 4.30 6.38 6.28
C MET A 75 3.96 5.38 5.17
N ILE A 76 4.33 5.64 3.91
CA ILE A 76 3.83 4.88 2.74
C ILE A 76 4.17 3.39 2.83
N LEU A 77 5.42 3.01 3.15
CA LEU A 77 5.83 1.59 3.13
C LEU A 77 4.99 0.72 4.07
N GLU A 78 4.72 1.22 5.28
CA GLU A 78 3.98 0.50 6.33
C GLU A 78 2.51 0.23 5.95
N MET A 79 1.97 0.96 4.97
CA MET A 79 0.59 0.85 4.50
C MET A 79 0.36 -0.28 3.47
N PHE A 80 1.40 -0.98 3.06
CA PHE A 80 1.34 -2.06 2.05
C PHE A 80 1.84 -3.40 2.59
N PRO A 81 1.35 -3.90 3.74
CA PRO A 81 1.75 -5.21 4.23
C PRO A 81 1.38 -6.31 3.23
N ILE A 82 2.14 -7.41 3.25
CA ILE A 82 1.87 -8.60 2.45
C ILE A 82 0.43 -9.06 2.70
N GLY A 83 -0.28 -9.44 1.62
CA GLY A 83 -1.68 -9.86 1.69
C GLY A 83 -2.70 -8.73 1.60
N SER A 84 -2.30 -7.46 1.67
CA SER A 84 -3.20 -6.30 1.53
C SER A 84 -3.52 -5.89 0.07
N GLY A 85 -3.31 -6.81 -0.88
CA GLY A 85 -3.53 -6.59 -2.31
C GLY A 85 -4.89 -7.02 -2.83
N LEU A 86 -5.71 -7.65 -1.99
CA LEU A 86 -7.04 -8.14 -2.35
C LEU A 86 -8.13 -7.21 -1.80
N GLY A 87 -9.31 -7.17 -2.44
CA GLY A 87 -10.44 -6.32 -2.04
C GLY A 87 -10.56 -5.04 -2.87
N ASP A 88 -11.28 -4.03 -2.35
CA ASP A 88 -11.48 -2.75 -3.02
C ASP A 88 -10.18 -1.92 -2.99
N THR A 89 -9.27 -2.19 -3.91
CA THR A 89 -7.98 -1.50 -3.98
C THR A 89 -7.49 -1.29 -5.41
N LYS A 90 -6.77 -0.18 -5.62
CA LYS A 90 -6.07 0.12 -6.89
C LYS A 90 -4.59 -0.28 -6.85
N ALA A 91 -4.14 -0.84 -5.73
CA ALA A 91 -2.77 -1.33 -5.58
C ALA A 91 -2.54 -2.51 -6.54
N LYS A 92 -1.49 -2.43 -7.35
CA LYS A 92 -1.17 -3.48 -8.33
C LYS A 92 -0.38 -4.62 -7.64
N PRO A 93 -0.57 -5.89 -8.03
CA PRO A 93 0.23 -7.01 -7.52
C PRO A 93 1.74 -6.79 -7.59
N ALA A 94 2.20 -6.06 -8.62
CA ALA A 94 3.59 -5.67 -8.83
C ALA A 94 4.28 -5.00 -7.62
N ILE A 95 3.52 -4.38 -6.71
CA ILE A 95 4.05 -3.81 -5.46
C ILE A 95 4.72 -4.90 -4.61
N TRP A 96 4.08 -6.06 -4.47
CA TRP A 96 4.58 -7.17 -3.65
C TRP A 96 5.47 -8.13 -4.46
N GLU A 97 5.24 -8.28 -5.76
CA GLU A 97 6.11 -9.07 -6.64
C GLU A 97 7.50 -8.44 -6.80
N ASN A 98 7.61 -7.13 -6.69
CA ASN A 98 8.87 -6.40 -6.77
C ASN A 98 8.97 -5.32 -5.68
N TRP A 99 9.03 -5.79 -4.44
CA TRP A 99 9.09 -4.93 -3.26
C TRP A 99 10.26 -3.94 -3.29
N SER A 100 11.46 -4.39 -3.68
CA SER A 100 12.65 -3.51 -3.74
C SER A 100 12.45 -2.34 -4.70
N LYS A 101 11.81 -2.56 -5.86
CA LYS A 101 11.48 -1.48 -6.79
C LYS A 101 10.44 -0.53 -6.20
N TYR A 102 9.44 -1.05 -5.49
CA TYR A 102 8.44 -0.23 -4.82
C TYR A 102 9.06 0.62 -3.71
N GLU A 103 9.88 0.01 -2.85
CA GLU A 103 10.61 0.68 -1.79
C GLU A 103 11.53 1.79 -2.32
N SER A 104 12.30 1.50 -3.38
CA SER A 104 13.13 2.51 -4.04
C SER A 104 12.30 3.67 -4.60
N ALA A 105 11.11 3.41 -5.13
CA ALA A 105 10.24 4.46 -5.65
C ALA A 105 9.64 5.32 -4.52
N VAL A 106 9.30 4.72 -3.38
CA VAL A 106 8.81 5.44 -2.20
C VAL A 106 9.90 6.28 -1.56
N ASN A 107 11.13 5.76 -1.46
CA ASN A 107 12.25 6.52 -0.91
C ASN A 107 12.67 7.72 -1.79
N ALA A 108 12.26 7.73 -3.06
CA ALA A 108 12.50 8.82 -4.00
C ALA A 108 11.33 9.84 -4.07
N PHE A 109 10.24 9.61 -3.34
CA PHE A 109 9.04 10.45 -3.30
C PHE A 109 9.05 11.41 -2.12
#